data_AF-A0A5J9WFA3-F1
#
_entry.id   AF-A0A5J9WFA3-F1
#
_cell.length_a   1.000
_cell.length_b   1.000
_cell.length_c   1.000
_cell.angle_alpha   90.00
_cell.angle_beta   90.00
_cell.angle_gamma   90.00
#
_symmetry.space_group_name_H-M   'P 1'
#
loop_
_entity.id
_entity.type
_entity.pdbx_description
1 polymer ?
#
loop_
_entity_poly.entity_id
_entity_poly.type
_entity_poly.pdbx_seq_one_letter_code
_entity_poly.pdbx_strand_id
1 'polypeptide(L)'
;MTTVIKALVDEVPTLRNSPLYLVAESYGGKYAATLGVSIARAVSAGQLNITLGGVVVGDSFISPEDFTLSYGPLLRDVSRLDDAGAEEANKYATAHLLAIDFTVPDQHWPAISYDVPDMLRR
;
A
#
# COMPACT_ATOMS: atom_id res chain seq x y z
N MET A 1 0.00 -16.53 5.93
CA MET A 1 0.00 -15.96 4.55
C MET A 1 0.46 -16.97 3.49
N THR A 2 1.44 -17.84 3.74
CA THR A 2 2.05 -18.71 2.70
C THR A 2 1.33 -20.02 2.38
N THR A 3 0.19 -20.34 3.00
CA THR A 3 -0.46 -21.66 2.87
C THR A 3 -0.80 -22.00 1.42
N VAL A 4 -1.40 -21.06 0.68
CA VAL A 4 -1.74 -21.25 -0.73
C VAL A 4 -0.49 -21.46 -1.59
N ILE A 5 0.59 -20.73 -1.29
CA ILE A 5 1.86 -20.87 -2.03
C ILE A 5 2.49 -22.24 -1.79
N LYS A 6 2.45 -22.76 -0.55
CA LYS A 6 2.92 -24.12 -0.25
C LYS A 6 2.15 -25.16 -1.06
N ALA A 7 0.81 -25.09 -1.03
CA ALA A 7 -0.03 -26.00 -1.81
C ALA A 7 0.24 -25.89 -3.32
N LEU A 8 0.39 -24.67 -3.84
CA LEU A 8 0.65 -24.45 -5.27
C LEU A 8 2.00 -25.04 -5.71
N VAL A 9 3.03 -24.99 -4.88
CA VAL A 9 4.36 -25.56 -5.17
C VAL A 9 4.31 -27.09 -5.21
N ASP A 10 3.40 -27.70 -4.44
CA ASP A 10 3.18 -29.15 -4.47
C ASP A 10 2.40 -29.57 -5.72
N GLU A 11 1.37 -28.81 -6.10
CA GLU A 11 0.57 -29.07 -7.31
C GLU A 11 1.31 -28.74 -8.61
N VAL A 12 2.23 -27.77 -8.59
CA VAL A 12 3.00 -27.32 -9.75
C VAL A 12 4.50 -27.44 -9.46
N PRO A 13 5.09 -28.65 -9.58
CA PRO A 13 6.48 -28.90 -9.17
C PRO A 13 7.53 -28.06 -9.90
N THR A 14 7.23 -27.56 -11.10
CA THR A 14 8.12 -26.69 -11.88
C THR A 14 8.41 -25.36 -11.17
N LEU A 15 7.55 -24.93 -10.24
CA LEU A 15 7.76 -23.72 -9.43
C LEU A 15 8.96 -23.85 -8.47
N ARG A 16 9.37 -25.07 -8.09
CA ARG A 16 10.57 -25.26 -7.25
C ARG A 16 11.85 -24.83 -7.94
N ASN A 17 11.89 -24.91 -9.27
CA ASN A 17 13.05 -24.60 -10.10
C ASN A 17 12.90 -23.26 -10.85
N SER A 18 11.80 -22.55 -10.67
CA SER A 18 11.50 -21.30 -11.37
C SER A 18 11.42 -20.13 -10.37
N PRO A 19 11.92 -18.93 -10.73
CA PRO A 19 11.76 -17.76 -9.87
C PRO A 19 10.27 -17.35 -9.81
N LEU A 20 9.73 -17.24 -8.59
CA LEU A 20 8.40 -16.71 -8.34
C LEU A 20 8.45 -15.18 -8.19
N TYR A 21 7.63 -14.48 -8.97
CA TYR A 21 7.43 -13.04 -8.83
C TYR A 21 6.02 -12.76 -8.31
N LEU A 22 5.91 -11.92 -7.29
CA LEU A 22 4.62 -11.38 -6.83
C LEU A 22 4.40 -10.04 -7.52
N VAL A 23 3.31 -9.90 -8.27
CA VAL A 23 2.96 -8.66 -8.94
C VAL A 23 1.60 -8.21 -8.46
N ALA A 24 1.46 -6.95 -8.06
CA ALA A 24 0.20 -6.42 -7.55
C ALA A 24 0.00 -4.94 -7.87
N GLU A 25 -1.25 -4.51 -7.79
CA GLU A 25 -1.70 -3.14 -8.01
C GLU A 25 -2.63 -2.70 -6.86
N SER A 26 -2.75 -1.39 -6.63
CA SER A 26 -3.70 -0.81 -5.69
C SER A 26 -3.48 -1.38 -4.27
N TYR A 27 -4.55 -1.76 -3.57
CA TYR A 27 -4.46 -2.38 -2.25
C TYR A 27 -3.75 -3.75 -2.27
N GLY A 28 -3.68 -4.38 -3.45
CA GLY A 28 -2.92 -5.60 -3.69
C GLY A 28 -1.45 -5.49 -3.26
N GLY A 29 -0.86 -4.29 -3.34
CA GLY A 29 0.53 -4.07 -2.93
C GLY A 29 0.79 -4.39 -1.46
N LYS A 30 -0.15 -4.09 -0.54
CA LYS A 30 -0.03 -4.47 0.88
C LYS A 30 0.02 -5.98 1.04
N TYR A 31 -0.83 -6.70 0.30
CA TYR A 31 -0.83 -8.17 0.30
C TYR A 31 0.44 -8.73 -0.30
N ALA A 32 0.91 -8.22 -1.44
CA ALA A 32 2.12 -8.69 -2.10
C ALA A 32 3.37 -8.46 -1.24
N ALA A 33 3.50 -7.30 -0.59
CA ALA A 33 4.59 -7.01 0.33
C ALA A 33 4.57 -7.97 1.53
N THR A 34 3.41 -8.12 2.18
CA THR A 34 3.28 -8.99 3.37
C THR A 34 3.48 -10.46 3.02
N LEU A 35 2.95 -10.92 1.89
CA LEU A 35 3.16 -12.26 1.38
C LEU A 35 4.63 -12.49 1.00
N GLY A 36 5.27 -11.53 0.34
CA GLY A 36 6.69 -11.57 0.00
C GLY A 36 7.57 -11.75 1.23
N VAL A 37 7.34 -10.98 2.29
CA VAL A 37 8.02 -11.15 3.60
C VAL A 37 7.74 -12.54 4.18
N SER A 38 6.50 -13.01 4.14
CA SER A 38 6.13 -14.33 4.65
C SER A 38 6.80 -15.46 3.86
N ILE A 39 6.92 -15.35 2.54
CA ILE A 39 7.63 -16.31 1.66
C ILE A 39 9.12 -16.27 1.96
N ALA A 40 9.74 -15.09 2.00
CA ALA A 40 11.16 -14.94 2.26
C ALA A 40 11.57 -15.57 3.60
N ARG A 41 10.76 -15.36 4.65
CA ARG A 41 10.94 -16.02 5.96
C ARG A 41 10.80 -17.54 5.87
N ALA A 42 9.79 -18.05 5.17
CA ALA A 42 9.59 -19.49 5.01
C ALA A 42 10.72 -20.17 4.22
N VAL A 43 11.23 -19.51 3.17
CA VAL A 43 12.39 -19.97 2.38
C VAL A 43 13.64 -19.97 3.26
N SER A 44 13.92 -18.87 3.98
CA SER A 44 15.07 -18.79 4.89
C SER A 44 15.02 -19.81 6.03
N ALA A 45 13.82 -20.23 6.44
CA ALA A 45 13.63 -21.27 7.47
C ALA A 45 13.64 -22.71 6.90
N GLY A 46 13.86 -22.90 5.60
CA GLY A 46 13.82 -24.21 4.94
C GLY A 46 12.41 -24.83 4.85
N GLN A 47 11.36 -24.05 5.11
CA GLN A 47 9.97 -24.52 5.14
C GLN A 47 9.26 -24.43 3.79
N LEU A 48 9.89 -23.81 2.80
CA LEU A 48 9.39 -23.66 1.44
C LEU A 48 10.59 -23.65 0.48
N ASN A 49 10.63 -24.61 -0.44
CA ASN A 49 11.71 -24.74 -1.41
C ASN A 49 11.32 -24.09 -2.75
N ILE A 50 11.46 -22.76 -2.82
CA ILE A 50 11.31 -21.97 -4.06
C ILE A 50 12.33 -20.83 -4.07
N THR A 51 12.54 -20.22 -5.24
CA THR A 51 13.25 -18.94 -5.36
C THR A 51 12.24 -17.81 -5.45
N LEU A 52 12.23 -16.88 -4.49
CA LEU A 52 11.48 -15.63 -4.61
C LEU A 52 12.30 -14.67 -5.48
N GLY A 53 11.87 -14.47 -6.73
CA GLY A 53 12.55 -13.60 -7.70
C GLY A 53 12.32 -12.11 -7.45
N GLY A 54 11.18 -11.74 -6.85
CA GLY A 54 10.91 -10.36 -6.47
C GLY A 54 9.46 -10.08 -6.14
N VAL A 55 9.23 -8.87 -5.65
CA VAL A 55 7.89 -8.30 -5.42
C VAL A 55 7.81 -7.00 -6.22
N VAL A 56 6.83 -6.90 -7.09
CA VAL A 56 6.56 -5.75 -7.95
C VAL A 56 5.19 -5.19 -7.57
N VAL A 57 5.16 -3.91 -7.26
CA VAL A 57 3.94 -3.20 -6.86
C VAL A 57 3.78 -1.97 -7.73
N GLY A 58 2.70 -1.91 -8.51
CA GLY A 58 2.32 -0.74 -9.33
C GLY A 58 1.21 0.03 -8.62
N ASP A 59 1.26 1.36 -8.64
CA ASP A 59 0.21 2.27 -8.13
C ASP A 59 -0.43 1.79 -6.82
N SER A 60 0.41 1.32 -5.90
CA SER A 60 -0.02 0.54 -4.75
C SER A 60 -0.11 1.40 -3.49
N PHE A 61 -1.17 1.19 -2.72
CA PHE A 61 -1.40 1.93 -1.48
C PHE A 61 -0.56 1.37 -0.33
N ILE A 62 0.74 1.70 -0.32
CA ILE A 62 1.74 1.15 0.63
C ILE A 62 1.92 2.02 1.88
N SER A 63 2.09 3.33 1.74
CA SER A 63 2.18 4.27 2.88
C SER A 63 1.01 5.26 2.81
N PRO A 64 -0.04 5.03 3.61
CA PRO A 64 -1.14 5.98 3.73
C PRO A 64 -0.69 7.40 4.02
N GLU A 65 0.40 7.57 4.77
CA GLU A 65 0.95 8.89 5.11
C GLU A 65 1.52 9.61 3.89
N ASP A 66 2.39 8.93 3.14
CA ASP A 66 3.00 9.49 1.93
C ASP A 66 1.94 9.80 0.86
N PHE A 67 0.94 8.93 0.72
CA PHE A 67 -0.19 9.20 -0.18
C PHE A 67 -0.98 10.44 0.28
N THR A 68 -1.34 10.51 1.56
CA THR A 68 -2.13 11.64 2.09
C THR A 68 -1.40 12.98 1.93
N LEU A 69 -0.09 13.00 2.16
CA LEU A 69 0.73 14.21 2.02
C LEU A 69 1.03 14.60 0.56
N SER A 70 1.07 13.64 -0.35
CA SER A 70 1.47 13.89 -1.75
C SER A 70 0.34 14.41 -2.64
N TYR A 71 -0.93 14.16 -2.30
CA TYR A 71 -2.06 14.55 -3.16
C TYR A 71 -2.20 16.07 -3.33
N GLY A 72 -2.00 16.87 -2.28
CA GLY A 72 -2.09 18.33 -2.37
C GLY A 72 -1.13 18.93 -3.41
N PRO A 73 0.19 18.70 -3.28
CA PRO A 73 1.19 19.13 -4.26
C PRO A 73 0.97 18.53 -5.64
N LEU A 74 0.68 17.22 -5.72
CA LEU A 74 0.45 16.55 -7.01
C LEU A 74 -0.70 17.20 -7.78
N LEU A 75 -1.85 17.39 -7.13
CA LEU A 75 -3.03 17.97 -7.77
C LEU A 75 -2.81 19.43 -8.15
N ARG A 76 -2.00 20.18 -7.39
CA ARG A 76 -1.56 21.52 -7.77
C ARG A 76 -0.72 21.51 -9.04
N ASP A 77 0.30 20.66 -9.09
CA ASP A 77 1.26 20.61 -10.19
C ASP A 77 0.63 20.13 -11.50
N VAL A 78 -0.48 19.38 -11.42
CA VAL A 78 -1.29 18.98 -12.58
C VAL A 78 -2.53 19.87 -12.81
N SER A 79 -2.55 21.08 -12.25
CA SER A 79 -3.59 22.11 -12.41
C SER A 79 -5.01 21.65 -12.05
N ARG A 80 -5.12 20.74 -11.08
CA ARG A 80 -6.40 20.29 -10.48
C ARG A 80 -6.74 21.05 -9.21
N LEU A 81 -5.74 21.62 -8.54
CA LEU A 81 -5.89 22.58 -7.45
C LEU A 81 -5.09 23.86 -7.77
N ASP A 82 -5.55 24.99 -7.26
CA ASP A 82 -4.74 26.21 -7.17
C ASP A 82 -3.91 26.21 -5.88
N ASP A 83 -3.12 27.27 -5.67
CA ASP A 83 -2.26 27.40 -4.49
C ASP A 83 -3.06 27.32 -3.18
N ALA A 84 -4.21 28.00 -3.11
CA ALA A 84 -5.07 28.01 -1.94
C ALA A 84 -5.67 26.63 -1.64
N GLY A 85 -6.17 25.93 -2.68
CA GLY A 85 -6.70 24.57 -2.54
C GLY A 85 -5.64 23.56 -2.13
N ALA A 86 -4.41 23.69 -2.63
CA ALA A 86 -3.29 22.84 -2.25
C ALA A 86 -2.85 23.08 -0.80
N GLU A 87 -2.76 24.36 -0.37
CA GLU A 87 -2.48 24.71 1.02
C GLU A 87 -3.53 24.14 1.97
N GLU A 88 -4.81 24.23 1.61
CA GLU A 88 -5.90 23.72 2.43
C GLU A 88 -5.86 22.19 2.53
N ALA A 89 -5.65 21.48 1.42
CA ALA A 89 -5.47 20.03 1.42
C ALA A 89 -4.29 19.60 2.32
N ASN A 90 -3.16 20.33 2.26
CA ASN A 90 -1.98 20.03 3.07
C ASN A 90 -2.20 20.27 4.57
N LYS A 91 -3.02 21.26 4.94
CA LYS A 91 -3.42 21.47 6.35
C LYS A 91 -4.20 20.27 6.87
N TYR A 92 -5.20 19.79 6.12
CA TYR A 92 -5.97 18.61 6.51
C TYR A 92 -5.09 17.36 6.59
N ALA A 93 -4.22 17.13 5.60
CA ALA A 93 -3.29 16.01 5.60
C ALA A 93 -2.39 16.00 6.85
N THR A 94 -1.80 17.16 7.18
CA THR A 94 -0.93 17.31 8.36
C THR A 94 -1.72 17.09 9.66
N ALA A 95 -2.92 17.66 9.77
CA ALA A 95 -3.78 17.50 10.95
C ALA A 95 -4.19 16.03 11.14
N HIS A 96 -4.51 15.32 10.06
CA HIS A 96 -4.79 13.88 10.10
C HIS A 96 -3.59 13.09 10.62
N LEU A 97 -2.37 13.35 10.14
CA LEU A 97 -1.17 12.65 10.59
C LEU A 97 -0.84 12.90 12.06
N LEU A 98 -1.08 14.11 12.57
CA LEU A 98 -0.90 14.43 13.98
C LEU A 98 -1.93 13.75 14.90
N ALA A 99 -3.09 13.38 14.35
CA ALA A 99 -4.17 12.72 15.07
C ALA A 99 -4.11 11.18 14.99
N ILE A 100 -3.25 10.62 14.15
CA ILE A 100 -3.07 9.17 14.01
C ILE A 100 -2.09 8.66 15.07
N ASP A 101 -2.52 7.66 15.85
CA ASP A 101 -1.63 6.87 16.71
C ASP A 101 -1.00 5.73 15.89
N PHE A 102 0.25 5.94 15.47
CA PHE A 102 1.02 4.98 14.68
C PHE A 102 1.43 3.70 15.44
N THR A 103 1.11 3.59 16.74
CA THR A 103 1.39 2.37 17.52
C THR A 103 0.30 1.31 17.39
N VAL A 104 -0.83 1.63 16.76
CA VAL A 104 -1.96 0.72 16.54
C VAL A 104 -1.98 0.25 15.08
N PRO A 105 -1.76 -1.05 14.79
CA PRO A 105 -1.80 -1.56 13.43
C PRO A 105 -3.21 -1.48 12.83
N ASP A 106 -3.40 -0.61 11.82
CA ASP A 106 -4.50 -0.61 10.84
C ASP A 106 -5.90 -0.92 11.43
N GLN A 107 -6.26 -0.32 12.57
CA GLN A 107 -7.62 -0.41 13.09
C GLN A 107 -8.44 0.75 12.54
N HIS A 108 -9.23 0.46 11.49
CA HIS A 108 -10.29 1.27 10.89
C HIS A 108 -10.04 2.78 10.88
N TRP A 109 -9.83 3.35 9.68
CA TRP A 109 -10.04 4.78 9.44
C TRP A 109 -11.34 5.19 10.15
N PRO A 110 -11.32 5.94 11.26
CA PRO A 110 -12.56 6.45 11.81
C PRO A 110 -13.15 7.28 10.67
N ALA A 111 -14.44 7.11 10.40
CA ALA A 111 -15.11 7.96 9.43
C ALA A 111 -15.05 9.40 9.98
N ILE A 112 -13.97 10.12 9.67
CA ILE A 112 -13.86 11.52 10.01
C ILE A 112 -14.71 12.23 8.97
N SER A 113 -15.97 12.47 9.33
CA SER A 113 -16.88 13.31 8.58
C SER A 113 -16.38 14.74 8.69
N TYR A 114 -15.45 15.13 7.82
CA TYR A 114 -15.26 16.54 7.53
C TYR A 114 -16.35 16.94 6.54
N ASP A 115 -17.25 17.82 6.97
CA ASP A 115 -18.08 18.59 6.04
C ASP A 115 -17.12 19.31 5.09
N VAL A 116 -17.04 18.81 3.84
CA VAL A 116 -16.26 19.46 2.78
C VAL A 116 -16.99 20.78 2.50
N PRO A 117 -16.41 21.95 2.82
CA PRO A 117 -17.03 23.21 2.44
C PRO A 117 -17.15 23.23 0.93
N ASP A 118 -18.29 23.70 0.42
CA ASP A 118 -18.66 23.71 -1.00
C ASP A 118 -17.66 24.56 -1.82
N MET A 119 -16.49 24.00 -2.13
CA MET A 119 -15.35 24.67 -2.79
C MET A 119 -15.52 24.77 -4.32
N LEU A 120 -16.72 24.50 -4.84
CA LEU A 120 -17.03 24.53 -6.28
C LEU A 120 -18.07 25.58 -6.68
N ARG A 121 -18.42 26.53 -5.81
CA ARG A 121 -19.20 27.70 -6.24
C ARG A 121 -18.26 28.81 -6.73
N ARG A 122 -18.14 28.89 -8.05
CA ARG A 122 -17.89 30.16 -8.74
C ARG A 122 -19.13 31.04 -8.70
#